data_AF-L0M3L6-F1
#
_entry.id   AF-L0M3L6-F1
#
_cell.length_a   1.000
_cell.length_b   1.000
_cell.length_c   1.000
_cell.angle_alpha   90.00
_cell.angle_beta   90.00
_cell.angle_gamma   90.00
#
_symmetry.space_group_name_H-M   'P 1'
#
loop_
_entity.id
_entity.type
_entity.pdbx_description
1 polymer ?
#
loop_
_entity_poly.entity_id
_entity_poly.type
_entity_poly.pdbx_seq_one_letter_code
_entity_poly.pdbx_strand_id
1 'polypeptide(L)' 'MMNIIIQRAIDIAGSQKKLADLCGVAQPTVWRWLHGGGIDARYVMKIVSATNGKLKPADIRPDLAQLLEANNTVA' A
#
# COMPACT_ATOMS: atom_id res chain seq x y z
N MET A 1 -8.07 -14.75 -4.95
CA MET A 1 -6.98 -14.24 -5.82
C MET A 1 -6.17 -13.24 -5.01
N MET A 2 -4.83 -13.31 -5.06
CA MET A 2 -3.97 -12.42 -4.27
C MET A 2 -3.89 -11.02 -4.90
N ASN A 3 -3.84 -9.99 -4.07
CA ASN A 3 -3.60 -8.62 -4.49
C ASN A 3 -2.13 -8.47 -4.90
N ILE A 4 -1.87 -8.41 -6.21
CA ILE A 4 -0.53 -8.35 -6.79
C ILE A 4 0.28 -7.13 -6.34
N ILE A 5 -0.39 -6.01 -6.03
CA ILE A 5 0.25 -4.77 -5.59
C ILE A 5 0.77 -4.95 -4.17
N ILE A 6 -0.01 -5.60 -3.31
CA ILE A 6 0.42 -5.92 -1.94
C ILE A 6 1.48 -7.01 -1.93
N GLN A 7 1.39 -8.00 -2.82
CA GLN A 7 2.47 -8.95 -2.99
C GLN A 7 3.79 -8.25 -3.33
N ARG A 8 3.78 -7.34 -4.31
CA ARG A 8 4.96 -6.55 -4.66
C ARG A 8 5.46 -5.68 -3.50
N ALA A 9 4.56 -5.10 -2.70
CA ALA A 9 4.94 -4.35 -1.50
C ALA A 9 5.64 -5.25 -0.47
N ILE A 10 5.14 -6.46 -0.26
CA ILE A 10 5.75 -7.47 0.61
C ILE A 10 7.14 -7.85 0.10
N ASP A 11 7.31 -8.06 -1.20
CA ASP A 11 8.58 -8.44 -1.81
C ASP A 11 9.64 -7.33 -1.64
N ILE A 12 9.24 -6.06 -1.81
CA ILE A 12 10.12 -4.91 -1.60
C ILE A 12 10.49 -4.75 -0.11
N ALA A 13 9.52 -4.91 0.80
CA ALA A 13 9.79 -4.84 2.23
C ALA A 13 10.63 -6.03 2.73
N GLY A 14 10.43 -7.21 2.14
CA GLY A 14 11.11 -8.47 2.40
C GLY A 14 10.24 -9.52 3.10
N SER A 15 9.15 -9.14 3.76
CA SER A 15 8.17 -10.08 4.35
C SER A 15 6.88 -9.36 4.76
N GLN A 16 5.80 -10.12 4.99
CA GLN A 16 4.55 -9.55 5.51
C GLN A 16 4.74 -8.90 6.89
N LYS A 17 5.54 -9.51 7.76
CA LYS A 17 5.85 -8.95 9.09
C LYS A 17 6.61 -7.63 8.95
N LYS A 18 7.61 -7.55 8.08
CA LYS A 18 8.40 -6.34 7.88
C LYS A 18 7.58 -5.22 7.25
N LEU A 19 6.72 -5.52 6.28
CA LEU A 19 5.76 -4.53 5.75
C LEU A 19 4.79 -4.04 6.84
N ALA A 20 4.33 -4.93 7.72
CA ALA A 20 3.45 -4.59 8.83
C ALA A 20 4.13 -3.64 9.82
N ASP A 21 5.38 -3.91 10.17
CA ASP A 21 6.19 -3.07 11.06
C ASP A 21 6.41 -1.67 10.47
N LEU A 22 6.78 -1.58 9.19
CA LEU A 22 6.94 -0.31 8.47
C LEU A 22 5.62 0.49 8.39
N CYS A 23 4.48 -0.21 8.32
CA CYS A 23 3.16 0.43 8.30
C CYS A 23 2.60 0.71 9.71
N GLY A 24 3.25 0.22 10.78
CA GLY A 24 2.76 0.32 12.14
C GLY A 24 1.45 -0.44 12.36
N VAL A 25 1.31 -1.64 11.79
CA VAL A 25 0.14 -2.52 11.94
C VAL A 25 0.57 -3.95 12.29
N ALA A 26 -0.37 -4.80 12.71
CA ALA A 26 -0.10 -6.22 12.92
C ALA A 26 -0.03 -6.99 11.58
N GLN A 27 0.80 -8.03 11.50
CA GLN A 27 0.97 -8.86 10.28
C GLN A 27 -0.33 -9.45 9.70
N PRO A 28 -1.34 -9.87 10.50
CA PRO A 28 -2.63 -10.32 9.95
C PRO A 28 -3.35 -9.24 9.13
N THR A 29 -3.09 -7.96 9.40
CA THR A 29 -3.61 -6.83 8.60
C THR A 29 -3.07 -6.88 7.18
N VAL A 30 -1.76 -7.13 7.03
CA VAL A 30 -1.10 -7.28 5.72
C VAL A 30 -1.59 -8.53 5.00
N TRP A 31 -1.76 -9.65 5.72
CA TRP A 31 -2.37 -10.85 5.16
C TRP A 31 -3.76 -10.57 4.59
N ARG A 32 -4.58 -9.80 5.32
CA ARG A 32 -5.93 -9.39 4.89
C ARG A 32 -5.87 -8.51 3.63
N TRP A 33 -4.93 -7.59 3.54
CA TRP A 33 -4.70 -6.77 2.33
C TRP A 33 -4.31 -7.62 1.12
N LEU A 34 -3.41 -8.59 1.33
CA LEU A 34 -2.96 -9.52 0.30
C LEU A 34 -4.11 -10.39 -0.23
N HIS A 35 -5.09 -10.74 0.61
CA HIS A 35 -6.21 -11.60 0.24
C HIS A 35 -7.50 -10.81 -0.05
N GLY A 36 -7.39 -9.52 -0.38
CA GLY A 36 -8.49 -8.74 -0.95
C GLY A 36 -9.45 -8.11 0.07
N GLY A 37 -9.10 -8.04 1.36
CA GLY A 37 -9.92 -7.34 2.34
C GLY A 37 -9.95 -5.81 2.21
N GLY A 38 -9.29 -5.24 1.20
CA GLY A 38 -9.21 -3.80 0.98
C GLY A 38 -8.28 -3.08 1.95
N ILE A 39 -7.90 -1.86 1.60
CA ILE A 39 -6.90 -1.07 2.31
C ILE A 39 -7.50 0.30 2.62
N ASP A 40 -7.50 0.69 3.89
CA ASP A 40 -7.93 2.03 4.28
C ASP A 40 -6.98 3.09 3.74
N ALA A 41 -7.52 4.25 3.32
CA ALA A 41 -6.76 5.33 2.71
C ALA A 41 -5.59 5.80 3.59
N ARG A 42 -5.74 5.74 4.93
CA ARG A 42 -4.69 6.14 5.89
C ARG A 42 -3.41 5.31 5.81
N TYR A 43 -3.46 4.12 5.20
CA TYR A 43 -2.30 3.25 5.05
C TYR A 43 -1.61 3.39 3.69
N VAL A 44 -2.24 4.05 2.72
CA VAL A 44 -1.70 4.18 1.35
C VAL A 44 -0.31 4.80 1.37
N MET A 45 -0.17 5.97 2.01
CA MET A 45 1.14 6.63 2.09
C MET A 45 2.16 5.86 2.91
N LYS A 46 1.73 5.08 3.91
CA LYS A 46 2.64 4.22 4.67
C LYS A 46 3.24 3.11 3.81
N ILE A 47 2.43 2.50 2.95
CA ILE A 47 2.87 1.46 2.01
C ILE A 47 3.79 2.07 0.94
N VAL A 48 3.47 3.27 0.42
CA VAL A 48 4.35 4.01 -0.51
C VAL A 48 5.71 4.28 0.13
N SER A 49 5.75 4.78 1.37
CA SER A 49 7.00 4.99 2.11
C SER A 49 7.74 3.68 2.38
N ALA A 50 7.05 2.62 2.81
CA ALA A 50 7.62 1.30 3.07
C ALA A 50 8.24 0.65 1.81
N THR A 51 7.80 1.07 0.62
CA THR A 51 8.32 0.61 -0.68
C THR A 51 9.28 1.60 -1.33
N ASN A 52 9.75 2.61 -0.58
CA ASN A 52 10.63 3.67 -1.07
C ASN A 52 10.08 4.35 -2.35
N GLY A 53 8.77 4.56 -2.42
CA GLY A 53 8.11 5.22 -3.56
C GLY A 53 8.01 4.37 -4.83
N LYS A 54 8.43 3.09 -4.81
CA LYS A 54 8.34 2.19 -5.99
C LYS A 54 6.90 1.83 -6.37
N LEU A 55 5.96 1.94 -5.41
CA LEU A 55 4.53 1.86 -5.65
C LEU A 55 3.91 3.24 -5.52
N LYS A 56 3.01 3.58 -6.42
CA LYS A 56 2.25 4.83 -6.38
C LYS A 56 0.99 4.66 -5.53
N PRO A 57 0.47 5.74 -4.92
CA PRO A 57 -0.83 5.72 -4.24
C PRO A 57 -1.96 5.11 -5.08
N ALA A 58 -2.01 5.46 -6.37
CA ALA A 58 -3.00 4.96 -7.33
C ALA A 58 -2.88 3.46 -7.61
N ASP A 59 -1.70 2.85 -7.44
CA ASP A 59 -1.54 1.40 -7.56
C ASP A 59 -2.26 0.67 -6.41
N ILE A 60 -2.26 1.28 -5.21
CA ILE A 60 -2.78 0.68 -3.97
C ILE A 60 -4.29 0.90 -3.84
N ARG A 61 -4.76 2.09 -4.19
CA ARG A 61 -6.17 2.51 -4.16
C ARG A 61 -6.51 3.22 -5.48
N PRO A 62 -6.73 2.47 -6.57
CA PRO A 62 -7.06 3.05 -7.87
C PRO A 62 -8.39 3.83 -7.86
N ASP A 63 -9.32 3.45 -6.97
CA ASP A 63 -10.56 4.18 -6.72
C ASP A 63 -10.34 5.62 -6.21
N LEU A 64 -9.17 5.91 -5.65
CA LEU A 64 -8.78 7.25 -5.20
C LEU A 64 -7.87 7.98 -6.18
N ALA A 65 -7.54 7.40 -7.33
CA ALA A 65 -6.54 7.95 -8.26
C ALA A 65 -6.88 9.40 -8.67
N GLN A 66 -8.13 9.67 -9.03
CA GLN A 66 -8.59 11.00 -9.45
C GLN A 66 -8.41 12.06 -8.34
N LEU A 67 -8.60 11.68 -7.07
CA LEU A 67 -8.43 12.58 -5.93
C LEU A 67 -6.94 12.84 -5.61
N LEU A 68 -6.09 11.86 -5.89
CA LEU A 68 -4.64 11.95 -5.67
C LEU A 68 -3.96 12.78 -6.76
N GLU A 69 -4.41 12.70 -8.01
CA GLU A 69 -3.88 13.48 -9.14
C GLU A 69 -4.17 14.97 -9.02
N ALA A 70 -5.36 15.34 -8.50
CA ALA A 70 -5.74 16.74 -8.32
C ALA A 70 -4.78 17.52 -7.39
N ASN A 71 -4.16 16.84 -6.42
CA ASN A 71 -3.25 17.47 -5.45
C ASN A 71 -1.79 17.62 -5.94
N ASN A 72 -1.44 17.09 -7.12
CA ASN A 72 -0.11 17.24 -7.72
C ASN A 72 -0.03 18.40 -8.74
N THR A 73 -1.14 19.10 -9.01
CA THR A 73 -1.18 20.22 -9.96
C THR A 73 -0.95 21.59 -9.31
N VAL A 74 -0.70 21.62 -8.00
CA VAL A 74 -0.31 22.81 -7.23
C VAL A 74 1.11 22.66 -6.73
N ALA A 75 2.07 22.74 -7.65
CA ALA A 75 3.48 22.98 -7.38
C ALA A 75 4.08 23.82 -8.52
#